data_AF-A0A927CDD2-F1
#
_entry.id   AF-A0A927CDD2-F1
#
_cell.length_a   1.000
_cell.length_b   1.000
_cell.length_c   1.000
_cell.angle_alpha   90.00
_cell.angle_beta   90.00
_cell.angle_gamma   90.00
#
_symmetry.space_group_name_H-M   'P 1'
#
loop_
_entity.id
_entity.type
_entity.pdbx_description
1 polymer ?
#
loop_
_entity_poly.entity_id
_entity_poly.type
_entity_poly.pdbx_seq_one_letter_code
_entity_poly.pdbx_strand_id
1 'polypeptide(L)'
;MAFIASDEFQEWLGKTTAILPVAKDPNKLMQTFGADLPGFQRKNVKALIPRTYAPLTITPYLTIGNSEMTTALKDHLAGQDVNTVLREAGERVDKRIATEQGK
;
A
#
# COMPACT_ATOMS: atom_id res chain seq x y z
N MET A 1 -12.16 5.42 -15.95
CA MET A 1 -11.87 5.61 -14.51
C MET A 1 -13.13 5.66 -13.66
N ALA A 2 -14.13 6.50 -13.98
CA ALA A 2 -15.33 6.66 -13.16
C ALA A 2 -16.11 5.36 -12.85
N PHE A 3 -16.27 4.47 -13.83
CA PHE A 3 -16.95 3.18 -13.62
C PHE A 3 -16.18 2.24 -12.69
N ILE A 4 -14.86 2.10 -12.86
CA ILE A 4 -14.03 1.24 -12.00
C ILE A 4 -14.07 1.76 -10.56
N ALA A 5 -14.14 3.07 -10.34
CA ALA A 5 -14.26 3.66 -9.00
C ALA A 5 -15.72 3.74 -8.50
N SER A 6 -16.69 3.19 -9.22
CA SER A 6 -18.09 3.22 -8.81
C SER A 6 -18.33 2.23 -7.65
N ASP A 7 -19.29 2.55 -6.78
CA ASP A 7 -19.64 1.69 -5.64
C ASP A 7 -20.05 0.28 -6.10
N GLU A 8 -20.77 0.18 -7.22
CA GLU A 8 -21.19 -1.09 -7.81
C GLU A 8 -19.99 -1.96 -8.21
N PHE A 9 -19.04 -1.37 -8.95
CA PHE A 9 -17.85 -2.11 -9.37
C PHE A 9 -16.98 -2.49 -8.16
N GLN A 10 -16.83 -1.59 -7.20
CA GLN A 10 -16.02 -1.83 -6.00
C GLN A 10 -16.66 -2.89 -5.08
N GLU A 11 -17.99 -2.91 -4.97
CA GLU A 11 -18.72 -3.99 -4.28
C GLU A 11 -18.54 -5.33 -4.98
N TRP A 12 -18.74 -5.38 -6.30
CA TRP A 12 -18.51 -6.58 -7.09
C TRP A 12 -17.07 -7.08 -6.92
N LEU A 13 -16.07 -6.19 -7.03
CA LEU A 13 -14.66 -6.51 -6.88
C LEU A 13 -14.37 -7.11 -5.50
N GLY A 14 -14.76 -6.43 -4.42
CA GLY A 14 -14.51 -6.90 -3.06
C GLY A 14 -15.22 -8.21 -2.74
N LYS A 15 -16.46 -8.37 -3.21
CA LYS A 15 -17.29 -9.56 -2.98
C LYS A 15 -16.77 -10.82 -3.69
N THR A 16 -16.33 -10.67 -4.94
CA THR A 16 -15.97 -11.80 -5.81
C THR A 16 -14.48 -12.12 -5.87
N THR A 17 -13.61 -11.15 -5.55
CA THR A 17 -12.16 -11.32 -5.65
C THR A 17 -11.41 -11.16 -4.32
N ALA A 18 -12.10 -10.67 -3.27
CA ALA A 18 -11.46 -10.27 -2.01
C ALA A 18 -10.28 -9.29 -2.20
N ILE A 19 -10.32 -8.46 -3.24
CA ILE A 19 -9.45 -7.30 -3.38
C ILE A 19 -10.06 -6.14 -2.58
N LEU A 20 -9.25 -5.45 -1.78
CA LEU A 20 -9.71 -4.33 -0.97
C LEU A 20 -10.30 -3.23 -1.86
N PRO A 21 -11.60 -2.89 -1.68
CA PRO A 21 -12.22 -1.90 -2.51
C PRO A 21 -11.83 -0.48 -2.10
N VAL A 22 -11.70 0.40 -3.08
CA VAL A 22 -11.51 1.84 -2.91
C VAL A 22 -12.88 2.48 -2.75
N ALA A 23 -13.29 2.75 -1.51
CA ALA A 23 -14.62 3.27 -1.22
C ALA A 23 -14.60 4.45 -0.27
N LYS A 24 -15.61 5.31 -0.42
CA LYS A 24 -15.89 6.40 0.52
C LYS A 24 -16.34 5.86 1.88
N ASP A 25 -17.05 4.74 1.88
CA ASP A 25 -17.45 4.01 3.09
C ASP A 25 -16.94 2.56 3.04
N PRO A 26 -15.70 2.31 3.50
CA PRO A 26 -15.13 0.97 3.56
C PRO A 26 -15.94 0.01 4.44
N ASN A 27 -16.60 0.51 5.49
CA ASN A 27 -17.34 -0.34 6.42
C ASN A 27 -18.54 -1.01 5.75
N LYS A 28 -19.18 -0.33 4.80
CA LYS A 28 -20.29 -0.86 4.01
C LYS A 28 -19.82 -1.99 3.10
N LEU A 29 -18.78 -1.77 2.31
CA LEU A 29 -18.29 -2.78 1.35
C LEU A 29 -17.64 -3.99 2.04
N MET A 30 -17.04 -3.81 3.21
CA MET A 30 -16.49 -4.92 3.98
C MET A 30 -17.55 -5.87 4.56
N GLN A 31 -18.85 -5.56 4.45
CA GLN A 31 -19.92 -6.49 4.84
C GLN A 31 -20.09 -7.65 3.85
N THR A 32 -19.83 -7.39 2.57
CA THR A 32 -19.96 -8.37 1.48
C THR A 32 -18.61 -8.88 0.98
N PHE A 33 -17.51 -8.38 1.53
CA PHE A 33 -16.16 -8.75 1.13
C PHE A 33 -15.90 -10.26 1.18
N GLY A 34 -15.48 -10.82 0.05
CA GLY A 34 -15.21 -12.24 -0.12
C GLY A 34 -16.44 -13.14 0.05
N ALA A 35 -17.67 -12.62 0.05
CA ALA A 35 -18.87 -13.44 0.31
C ALA A 35 -19.04 -14.58 -0.70
N ASP A 36 -18.58 -14.37 -1.94
CA ASP A 36 -18.67 -15.36 -3.02
C ASP A 36 -17.43 -16.29 -3.08
N LEU A 37 -16.45 -16.11 -2.17
CA LEU A 37 -15.22 -16.87 -2.15
C LEU A 37 -15.18 -17.90 -1.02
N PRO A 38 -14.84 -19.16 -1.30
CA PRO A 38 -14.70 -20.16 -0.26
C PRO A 38 -13.59 -19.76 0.72
N GLY A 39 -13.89 -19.86 2.02
CA GLY A 39 -12.92 -19.59 3.09
C GLY A 39 -13.02 -18.19 3.71
N PHE A 40 -13.78 -17.28 3.11
CA PHE A 40 -14.08 -15.96 3.68
C PHE A 40 -15.38 -15.93 4.48
N GLN A 41 -16.31 -16.86 4.21
CA GLN A 41 -17.57 -16.95 4.97
C GLN A 41 -17.26 -17.19 6.46
N ARG A 42 -17.98 -16.48 7.33
CA ARG A 42 -17.85 -16.55 8.80
C ARG A 42 -16.50 -16.10 9.35
N LYS A 43 -15.61 -15.51 8.53
CA LYS A 43 -14.38 -14.87 9.01
C LYS A 43 -14.65 -13.43 9.42
N ASN A 44 -13.82 -12.91 10.32
CA ASN A 44 -13.85 -11.50 10.68
C ASN A 44 -13.11 -10.66 9.62
N VAL A 45 -13.67 -10.56 8.42
CA VAL A 45 -13.07 -9.83 7.29
C VAL A 45 -12.88 -8.34 7.58
N LYS A 46 -13.68 -7.76 8.49
CA LYS A 46 -13.54 -6.37 8.93
C LYS A 46 -12.22 -6.09 9.66
N ALA A 47 -11.52 -7.12 10.15
CA ALA A 47 -10.21 -6.97 10.76
C ALA A 47 -9.09 -6.69 9.74
N LEU A 48 -9.34 -6.84 8.44
CA LEU A 48 -8.37 -6.56 7.38
C LEU A 48 -8.12 -5.07 7.16
N ILE A 49 -9.03 -4.21 7.64
CA ILE A 49 -8.91 -2.76 7.52
C ILE A 49 -8.83 -2.10 8.90
N PRO A 50 -8.05 -1.03 9.06
CA PRO A 50 -8.01 -0.28 10.30
C PRO A 50 -9.32 0.51 10.48
N ARG A 51 -9.68 0.81 11.74
CA ARG A 51 -10.80 1.73 12.05
C ARG A 51 -10.53 3.16 11.56
N THR A 52 -9.26 3.55 11.54
CA THR A 52 -8.80 4.87 11.12
C THR A 52 -7.54 4.68 10.31
N TYR A 53 -7.55 5.16 9.06
CA TYR A 53 -6.39 5.13 8.20
C TYR A 53 -5.39 6.21 8.63
N ALA A 54 -4.10 5.90 8.55
CA ALA A 54 -3.06 6.90 8.68
C ALA A 54 -3.10 7.87 7.49
N PRO A 55 -2.78 9.16 7.68
CA PRO A 55 -2.64 10.09 6.58
C PRO A 55 -1.51 9.63 5.64
N LEU A 56 -1.76 9.73 4.33
CA LEU A 56 -0.74 9.45 3.32
C LEU A 56 0.04 10.74 3.02
N THR A 57 1.36 10.72 3.26
CA THR A 57 2.26 11.80 2.84
C THR A 57 2.84 11.46 1.47
N ILE A 58 2.38 12.16 0.43
CA ILE A 58 2.94 12.04 -0.92
C ILE A 58 3.93 13.19 -1.13
N THR A 59 5.15 12.85 -1.54
CA THR A 59 6.15 13.83 -2.00
C THR A 59 6.45 13.59 -3.48
N PRO A 60 7.01 14.59 -4.21
CA PRO A 60 7.46 14.38 -5.59
C PRO A 60 8.46 13.24 -5.76
N TYR A 61 9.20 12.91 -4.69
CA TYR A 61 10.26 11.91 -4.67
C TYR A 61 9.83 10.58 -4.04
N LEU A 62 8.53 10.37 -3.79
CA LEU A 62 8.00 9.16 -3.15
C LEU A 62 8.51 7.86 -3.82
N THR A 63 8.51 7.83 -5.15
CA THR A 63 8.99 6.68 -5.93
C THR A 63 10.49 6.41 -5.72
N ILE A 64 11.31 7.47 -5.60
CA ILE A 64 12.74 7.35 -5.32
C ILE A 64 12.92 6.71 -3.94
N GLY A 65 12.27 7.26 -2.92
CA GLY A 65 12.31 6.73 -1.56
C GLY A 65 11.89 5.27 -1.47
N ASN A 66 10.77 4.90 -2.10
CA ASN A 66 10.28 3.51 -2.11
C ASN A 66 11.26 2.54 -2.79
N SER A 67 11.92 2.97 -3.87
CA SER A 67 12.92 2.14 -4.55
C SER A 67 14.13 1.87 -3.67
N GLU A 68 14.64 2.88 -2.96
CA GLU A 68 15.79 2.73 -2.06
C GLU A 68 15.44 1.95 -0.80
N MET A 69 14.22 2.10 -0.27
CA MET A 69 13.74 1.27 0.84
C MET A 69 13.70 -0.22 0.47
N THR A 70 13.29 -0.54 -0.76
CA THR A 70 13.30 -1.92 -1.27
C THR A 70 14.73 -2.47 -1.35
N THR A 71 15.69 -1.66 -1.77
CA THR A 71 17.12 -2.03 -1.78
C THR A 71 17.65 -2.24 -0.37
N ALA A 72 17.39 -1.30 0.55
CA ALA A 72 17.81 -1.39 1.95
C ALA A 72 17.27 -2.66 2.64
N LEU A 73 16.02 -3.03 2.35
CA LEU A 73 15.42 -4.25 2.86
C LEU A 73 16.16 -5.50 2.35
N LYS A 74 16.51 -5.55 1.06
CA LYS A 74 17.27 -6.67 0.49
C LYS A 74 18.66 -6.79 1.13
N ASP A 75 19.34 -5.66 1.30
CA ASP A 75 20.68 -5.61 1.89
C ASP A 75 20.65 -6.08 3.36
N HIS A 76 19.63 -5.66 4.12
CA HIS A 76 19.42 -6.15 5.48
C HIS A 76 19.15 -7.66 5.51
N LEU A 77 18.28 -8.16 4.62
CA LEU A 77 17.99 -9.59 4.51
C LEU A 77 19.21 -10.41 4.07
N ALA A 78 20.17 -9.79 3.39
CA ALA A 78 21.47 -10.37 3.05
C ALA A 78 22.48 -10.34 4.22
N GLY A 79 22.10 -9.77 5.37
CA GLY A 79 22.85 -9.82 6.62
C GLY A 79 23.48 -8.49 7.06
N GLN A 80 23.22 -7.38 6.37
CA GLN A 80 23.74 -6.08 6.79
C GLN A 80 22.92 -5.49 7.96
N ASP A 81 23.57 -4.66 8.79
CA ASP A 81 22.91 -3.97 9.91
C ASP A 81 21.84 -2.98 9.44
N VAL A 82 20.71 -2.93 10.15
CA VAL A 82 19.56 -2.10 9.79
C VAL A 82 19.89 -0.60 9.80
N ASN A 83 20.69 -0.12 10.75
CA ASN A 83 21.05 1.30 10.81
C ASN A 83 21.95 1.67 9.64
N THR A 84 22.86 0.76 9.26
CA THR A 84 23.77 0.95 8.15
C THR A 84 23.01 1.04 6.83
N VAL A 85 22.15 0.07 6.52
CA VAL A 85 21.42 0.08 5.24
C VAL A 85 20.46 1.26 5.13
N LEU A 86 19.83 1.68 6.23
CA LEU A 86 18.91 2.82 6.22
C LEU A 86 19.66 4.14 6.04
N ARG A 87 20.82 4.31 6.69
CA ARG A 87 21.69 5.49 6.48
C ARG A 87 22.11 5.59 5.02
N GLU A 88 22.63 4.50 4.46
CA GLU A 88 23.12 4.50 3.07
C GLU A 88 22.00 4.70 2.05
N ALA A 89 20.81 4.13 2.31
CA ALA A 89 19.63 4.39 1.50
C ALA A 89 19.25 5.88 1.53
N GLY A 90 19.25 6.52 2.71
CA GLY A 90 19.04 7.96 2.84
C GLY A 90 20.03 8.77 2.00
N GLU A 91 21.32 8.48 2.12
CA GLU A 91 22.36 9.14 1.32
C GLU A 91 22.17 8.97 -0.20
N ARG A 92 21.70 7.81 -0.66
CA ARG A 92 21.37 7.56 -2.07
C ARG A 92 20.14 8.34 -2.51
N VAL A 93 19.10 8.40 -1.68
CA VAL A 93 17.89 9.20 -1.95
C VAL A 93 18.27 10.67 -2.11
N ASP A 94 19.04 11.24 -1.18
CA ASP A 94 19.43 12.65 -1.20
C ASP A 94 20.21 12.99 -2.48
N LYS A 95 21.17 12.14 -2.87
CA LYS A 95 21.92 12.31 -4.13
C LYS A 95 21.03 12.28 -5.36
N ARG A 96 20.04 11.37 -5.40
CA ARG A 96 19.10 11.26 -6.52
C ARG A 96 18.18 12.47 -6.60
N ILE A 97 17.67 12.95 -5.46
CA ILE A 97 16.84 14.15 -5.38
C ILE A 97 17.61 15.38 -5.87
N ALA A 98 18.86 15.56 -5.41
CA ALA A 98 19.70 16.67 -5.86
C ALA A 98 19.94 16.65 -7.37
N THR A 99 20.09 15.46 -7.96
CA THR A 99 20.24 15.29 -9.41
C THR A 99 18.96 15.66 -10.17
N GLU A 100 17.79 15.38 -9.62
CA GLU A 100 16.51 15.78 -10.24
C GLU A 100 16.22 17.28 -10.10
N GLN A 101 16.62 17.90 -8.99
CA GLN A 101 16.44 19.35 -8.77
C GLN A 101 17.38 20.21 -9.61
N GLY A 102 18.52 19.66 -10.03
CA GLY A 102 19.48 20.36 -10.91
C GLY A 102 19.16 20.27 -12.40
N LYS A 103 18.07 19.60 -12.79
CA LYS A 103 17.55 19.54 -14.17
C LYS A 103 16.46 20.59 -14.38
#